data_AF-A0A3D2EPJ2-F1
#
_entry.id   AF-A0A3D2EPJ2-F1
#
_cell.length_a   1.000
_cell.length_b   1.000
_cell.length_c   1.000
_cell.angle_alpha   90.00
_cell.angle_beta   90.00
_cell.angle_gamma   90.00
#
_symmetry.space_group_name_H-M   'P 1'
#
loop_
_entity.id
_entity.type
_entity.pdbx_description
1 polymer ?
#
loop_
_entity_poly.entity_id
_entity_poly.type
_entity_poly.pdbx_seq_one_letter_code
_entity_poly.pdbx_strand_id
1 'polypeptide(L)'
;MTQGAELPRKHLFDMPEGLIYLDGNSLGMLPKAVGARVAETIDREWGQSLIRAWNAEGWMDLPTQLGDRLGAMFLNAPAGSVSVGDTLSIKVYQALTAALKMRPDRRVILSDSNNFPSDLYMAQGLIETLGQGYRL
;
A
#
# COMPACT_ATOMS: atom_id res chain seq x y z
N MET A 1 -29.12 4.12 -7.75
CA MET A 1 -29.41 2.95 -6.90
C MET A 1 -28.14 2.11 -6.86
N THR A 2 -27.33 2.23 -5.82
CA THR A 2 -26.19 1.35 -5.60
C THR A 2 -26.74 -0.03 -5.25
N GLN A 3 -26.61 -1.02 -6.15
CA GLN A 3 -26.88 -2.41 -5.81
C GLN A 3 -25.99 -2.77 -4.63
N GLY A 4 -26.59 -3.09 -3.49
CA GLY A 4 -25.86 -3.53 -2.31
C GLY A 4 -25.04 -4.77 -2.64
N ALA A 5 -23.79 -4.81 -2.21
CA ALA A 5 -22.97 -5.99 -2.37
C ALA A 5 -23.56 -7.14 -1.55
N GLU A 6 -23.90 -8.26 -2.19
CA GLU A 6 -24.23 -9.50 -1.48
C GLU A 6 -22.99 -9.98 -0.71
N LEU A 7 -23.12 -10.12 0.60
CA LEU A 7 -22.09 -10.61 1.51
C LEU A 7 -22.63 -11.83 2.28
N PRO A 8 -21.78 -12.85 2.55
CA PRO A 8 -20.34 -12.90 2.28
C PRO A 8 -19.98 -13.35 0.85
N ARG A 9 -18.91 -12.80 0.27
CA ARG A 9 -18.38 -13.15 -1.07
C ARG A 9 -17.34 -14.29 -1.07
N LYS A 10 -17.53 -15.32 -0.25
CA LYS A 10 -16.55 -16.41 -0.08
C LYS A 10 -16.16 -17.09 -1.40
N HIS A 11 -17.09 -17.20 -2.34
CA HIS A 11 -16.88 -17.84 -3.65
C HIS A 11 -15.80 -17.17 -4.51
N LEU A 12 -15.39 -15.93 -4.21
CA LEU A 12 -14.33 -15.20 -4.90
C LEU A 12 -12.91 -15.55 -4.44
N PHE A 13 -12.77 -16.38 -3.40
CA PHE A 13 -11.49 -16.69 -2.76
C PHE A 13 -11.17 -18.18 -2.84
N ASP A 14 -9.88 -18.49 -2.92
CA ASP A 14 -9.38 -19.86 -2.79
C ASP A 14 -9.21 -20.19 -1.30
N MET A 15 -10.10 -21.05 -0.81
CA MET A 15 -10.20 -21.40 0.60
C MET A 15 -10.06 -22.92 0.76
N PRO A 16 -9.08 -23.41 1.54
CA PRO A 16 -8.98 -24.83 1.85
C PRO A 16 -10.26 -25.36 2.51
N GLU A 17 -10.67 -26.57 2.12
CA GLU A 17 -11.86 -27.22 2.66
C GLU A 17 -11.76 -27.38 4.18
N GLY A 18 -12.84 -27.05 4.90
CA GLY A 18 -12.93 -27.16 6.35
C GLY A 18 -12.14 -26.13 7.16
N LEU A 19 -11.38 -25.22 6.53
CA LEU A 19 -10.62 -24.19 7.25
C LEU A 19 -11.54 -23.12 7.84
N ILE A 20 -11.24 -22.64 9.04
CA ILE A 20 -11.82 -21.40 9.59
C ILE A 20 -10.67 -20.41 9.74
N TYR A 21 -10.57 -19.45 8.82
CA TYR A 21 -9.46 -18.50 8.76
C TYR A 21 -9.83 -17.18 9.44
N LEU A 22 -9.30 -16.95 10.65
CA LEU A 22 -9.59 -15.78 11.50
C LEU A 22 -8.37 -14.84 11.67
N ASP A 23 -7.43 -14.86 10.72
CA ASP A 23 -6.22 -14.02 10.74
C ASP A 23 -6.08 -13.17 9.46
N GLY A 24 -7.23 -12.84 8.84
CA GLY A 24 -7.29 -12.05 7.60
C GLY A 24 -6.83 -10.60 7.75
N ASN A 25 -6.75 -10.10 9.00
CA ASN A 25 -6.18 -8.80 9.33
C ASN A 25 -4.65 -8.77 9.20
N SER A 26 -3.99 -9.94 9.31
CA SER A 26 -2.55 -10.08 9.10
C SER A 26 -2.25 -10.31 7.62
N LEU A 27 -2.95 -11.27 7.00
CA LEU A 27 -2.83 -11.58 5.58
C LEU A 27 -4.19 -11.93 4.98
N GLY A 28 -4.62 -11.19 3.95
CA GLY A 28 -5.87 -11.47 3.27
C GLY A 28 -5.86 -12.84 2.56
N MET A 29 -6.98 -13.54 2.58
CA MET A 29 -7.16 -14.78 1.81
C MET A 29 -7.00 -14.50 0.31
N LEU A 30 -6.39 -15.45 -0.42
CA LEU A 30 -6.08 -15.30 -1.84
C LEU A 30 -7.36 -15.20 -2.69
N PRO A 31 -7.58 -14.08 -3.42
CA PRO A 31 -8.66 -14.00 -4.41
C PRO A 31 -8.34 -14.89 -5.63
N LYS A 32 -9.34 -15.59 -6.15
CA LYS A 32 -9.22 -16.55 -7.27
C LYS A 32 -8.55 -15.98 -8.53
N ALA A 33 -8.75 -14.69 -8.78
CA ALA A 33 -8.22 -14.03 -9.98
C ALA A 33 -6.71 -13.74 -9.90
N VAL A 34 -6.10 -13.75 -8.70
CA VAL A 34 -4.71 -13.29 -8.50
C VAL A 34 -3.72 -14.19 -9.21
N GLY A 35 -3.88 -15.52 -9.12
CA GLY A 35 -2.96 -16.46 -9.75
C GLY A 35 -2.86 -16.26 -11.26
N ALA A 36 -4.01 -16.18 -11.94
CA ALA A 36 -4.07 -15.94 -13.38
C ALA A 36 -3.50 -14.56 -13.77
N ARG A 37 -3.79 -13.51 -12.99
CA ARG A 37 -3.27 -12.16 -13.27
C ARG A 37 -1.75 -12.07 -13.12
N VAL A 38 -1.18 -12.71 -12.10
CA VAL A 38 0.27 -12.76 -11.90
C VAL A 38 0.96 -13.54 -13.03
N ALA A 39 0.39 -14.68 -13.43
CA ALA A 39 0.91 -15.46 -14.56
C ALA A 39 0.90 -14.64 -15.86
N GLU A 40 -0.18 -13.88 -16.12
CA GLU A 40 -0.24 -12.99 -17.28
C GLU A 40 0.87 -11.92 -17.26
N THR A 41 1.11 -11.28 -16.12
CA THR A 41 2.20 -10.29 -15.98
C THR A 41 3.57 -10.90 -16.26
N ILE A 42 3.81 -12.16 -15.87
CA ILE A 42 5.09 -12.84 -16.10
C ILE A 42 5.20 -13.29 -17.56
N ASP A 43 4.25 -14.08 -18.04
CA ASP A 43 4.37 -14.79 -19.32
C ASP A 43 4.15 -13.87 -20.53
N ARG A 44 3.16 -12.97 -20.42
CA ARG A 44 2.74 -12.09 -21.52
C ARG A 44 3.42 -10.73 -21.41
N GLU A 45 3.17 -10.00 -20.33
CA GLU A 45 3.62 -8.61 -20.20
C GLU A 45 5.15 -8.55 -20.13
N TRP A 46 5.76 -9.26 -19.19
CA TRP A 46 7.21 -9.29 -19.09
C TRP A 46 7.83 -10.15 -20.20
N GLY A 47 7.38 -11.40 -20.34
CA GLY A 47 7.99 -12.37 -21.26
C GLY A 47 7.98 -11.96 -22.73
N GLN A 48 6.94 -11.25 -23.20
CA GLN A 48 6.81 -10.87 -24.61
C GLN A 48 7.07 -9.37 -24.86
N SER A 49 6.55 -8.49 -23.99
CA SER A 49 6.66 -7.04 -24.19
C SER A 49 8.00 -6.48 -23.70
N LEU A 50 8.68 -7.15 -22.77
CA LEU A 50 9.97 -6.75 -22.18
C LEU A 50 9.92 -5.29 -21.69
N ILE A 51 10.95 -4.49 -21.98
CA ILE A 51 11.00 -3.07 -21.60
C ILE A 51 9.81 -2.25 -22.13
N ARG A 52 9.15 -2.68 -23.21
CA ARG A 52 7.98 -1.98 -23.74
C ARG A 52 6.79 -2.05 -22.81
N ALA A 53 6.75 -3.03 -21.89
CA ALA A 53 5.66 -3.22 -20.94
C ALA A 53 5.45 -2.00 -20.02
N TRP A 54 6.49 -1.20 -19.79
CA TRP A 54 6.36 0.09 -19.10
C TRP A 54 5.24 0.97 -19.66
N ASN A 55 5.11 1.00 -20.99
CA ASN A 55 4.12 1.82 -21.68
C ASN A 55 2.98 0.97 -22.27
N ALA A 56 3.31 -0.13 -22.96
CA ALA A 56 2.34 -0.94 -23.69
C ALA A 56 1.39 -1.73 -22.78
N GLU A 57 1.85 -2.09 -21.57
CA GLU A 57 1.06 -2.84 -20.57
C GLU A 57 0.69 -1.96 -19.37
N GLY A 58 0.96 -0.65 -19.46
CA GLY A 58 0.56 0.34 -18.47
C GLY A 58 1.29 0.29 -17.13
N TRP A 59 2.45 -0.38 -17.03
CA TRP A 59 3.16 -0.49 -15.74
C TRP A 59 3.56 0.87 -15.16
N MET A 60 3.88 1.86 -15.99
CA MET A 60 4.23 3.21 -15.54
C MET A 60 3.08 3.89 -14.79
N ASP A 61 1.85 3.69 -15.24
CA ASP A 61 0.66 4.37 -14.71
C ASP A 61 -0.02 3.58 -13.58
N LEU A 62 0.29 2.29 -13.46
CA LEU A 62 -0.37 1.36 -12.54
C LEU A 62 -0.40 1.83 -11.07
N PRO A 63 0.70 2.38 -10.48
CA PRO A 63 0.68 2.96 -9.14
C PRO A 63 -0.42 4.00 -8.90
N THR A 64 -0.57 4.92 -9.85
CA THR A 64 -1.50 6.05 -9.73
C THR A 64 -2.93 5.61 -10.06
N GLN A 65 -3.13 4.76 -11.08
CA GLN A 65 -4.44 4.22 -11.40
C GLN A 65 -5.02 3.38 -10.25
N LEU A 66 -4.19 2.55 -9.63
CA LEU A 66 -4.61 1.80 -8.44
C LEU A 66 -4.85 2.74 -7.25
N GLY A 67 -3.99 3.74 -7.07
CA GLY A 67 -4.16 4.77 -6.05
C GLY A 67 -5.49 5.50 -6.15
N ASP A 68 -5.85 5.99 -7.34
CA ASP A 68 -7.13 6.67 -7.60
C ASP A 68 -8.32 5.77 -7.31
N ARG A 69 -8.24 4.49 -7.70
CA ARG A 69 -9.29 3.52 -7.40
C ARG A 69 -9.47 3.32 -5.90
N LEU A 70 -8.38 3.11 -5.15
CA LEU A 70 -8.43 2.95 -3.70
C LEU A 70 -8.89 4.25 -3.01
N GLY A 71 -8.42 5.39 -3.49
CA GLY A 71 -8.79 6.73 -3.01
C GLY A 71 -10.29 6.98 -3.11
N ALA A 72 -10.87 6.69 -4.28
CA ALA A 72 -12.31 6.84 -4.51
C ALA A 72 -13.15 5.84 -3.70
N MET A 73 -12.69 4.59 -3.58
CA MET A 73 -13.48 3.52 -2.94
C MET A 73 -13.46 3.56 -1.41
N PHE A 74 -12.32 3.92 -0.81
CA PHE A 74 -12.10 3.71 0.63
C PHE A 74 -11.69 4.96 1.40
N LEU A 75 -11.07 5.95 0.74
CA LEU A 75 -10.44 7.08 1.44
C LEU A 75 -11.18 8.41 1.23
N ASN A 76 -12.13 8.47 0.30
CA ASN A 76 -12.73 9.72 -0.18
C ASN A 76 -11.66 10.73 -0.62
N ALA A 77 -10.61 10.24 -1.28
CA ALA A 77 -9.48 11.06 -1.71
C ALA A 77 -9.71 11.64 -3.12
N PRO A 78 -9.27 12.88 -3.41
CA PRO A 78 -9.30 13.43 -4.77
C PRO A 78 -8.50 12.59 -5.76
N ALA A 79 -8.89 12.61 -7.03
CA ALA A 79 -8.10 12.00 -8.11
C ALA A 79 -6.69 12.63 -8.18
N GLY A 80 -5.68 11.81 -8.43
CA GLY A 80 -4.27 12.17 -8.48
C GLY A 80 -3.61 12.40 -7.11
N SER A 81 -4.32 12.18 -6.00
CA SER A 81 -3.78 12.42 -4.64
C SER A 81 -3.26 11.18 -3.92
N VAL A 82 -3.47 9.98 -4.49
CA VAL A 82 -3.05 8.70 -3.92
C VAL A 82 -2.25 7.92 -4.95
N SER A 83 -1.16 7.29 -4.52
CA SER A 83 -0.36 6.39 -5.35
C SER A 83 0.05 5.17 -4.53
N VAL A 84 0.00 3.98 -5.14
CA VAL A 84 0.41 2.73 -4.50
C VAL A 84 1.87 2.43 -4.82
N GLY A 85 2.65 2.10 -3.80
CA GLY A 85 4.02 1.61 -3.98
C GLY A 85 4.65 1.24 -2.64
N ASP A 86 5.87 0.69 -2.69
CA ASP A 86 6.70 0.28 -1.54
C ASP A 86 5.91 -0.43 -0.41
N THR A 87 6.42 -0.31 0.82
CA THR A 87 5.79 -0.80 2.05
C THR A 87 5.30 0.36 2.89
N LEU A 88 4.43 0.08 3.87
CA LEU A 88 3.95 1.09 4.82
C LEU A 88 5.11 1.80 5.54
N SER A 89 6.13 1.07 5.98
CA SER A 89 7.29 1.64 6.69
C SER A 89 8.02 2.69 5.85
N ILE A 90 8.22 2.43 4.55
CA ILE A 90 8.83 3.41 3.63
C ILE A 90 7.93 4.63 3.44
N LYS A 91 6.61 4.45 3.33
CA LYS A 91 5.67 5.57 3.22
C LYS A 91 5.65 6.43 4.49
N VAL A 92 5.71 5.82 5.68
CA VAL A 92 5.84 6.55 6.96
C VAL A 92 7.13 7.36 6.98
N TYR A 93 8.26 6.76 6.59
CA TYR A 93 9.55 7.46 6.52
C TYR A 93 9.50 8.67 5.56
N GLN A 94 8.95 8.48 4.35
CA GLN A 94 8.79 9.55 3.36
C GLN A 94 7.88 10.67 3.86
N ALA A 95 6.74 10.32 4.46
CA ALA A 95 5.77 11.28 4.99
C ALA A 95 6.35 12.10 6.14
N LEU A 96 7.03 11.46 7.10
CA LEU A 96 7.71 12.16 8.20
C LEU A 96 8.82 13.08 7.66
N THR A 97 9.64 12.60 6.73
CA THR A 97 10.70 13.41 6.12
C THR A 97 10.14 14.67 5.45
N ALA A 98 9.05 14.54 4.69
CA ALA A 98 8.39 15.67 4.05
C ALA A 98 7.79 16.63 5.09
N ALA A 99 7.09 16.11 6.10
CA ALA A 99 6.45 16.91 7.15
C ALA A 99 7.48 17.73 7.95
N LEU A 100 8.63 17.14 8.30
CA LEU A 100 9.70 17.85 9.01
C LEU A 100 10.29 18.98 8.15
N LYS A 101 10.54 18.73 6.86
CA LYS A 101 11.00 19.77 5.92
C LYS A 101 10.02 20.93 5.79
N MET A 102 8.71 20.67 5.87
CA MET A 102 7.67 21.70 5.84
C MET A 102 7.60 22.53 7.14
N ARG A 103 8.11 22.00 8.27
CA ARG A 103 8.06 22.63 9.60
C ARG A 103 9.45 22.65 10.25
N PRO A 104 10.44 23.32 9.64
CA PRO A 104 11.86 23.21 10.00
C PRO A 104 12.21 23.76 11.39
N ASP A 105 11.30 24.45 12.08
CA ASP A 105 11.51 24.97 13.44
C ASP A 105 10.96 24.06 14.54
N ARG A 106 10.20 23.01 14.18
CA ARG A 106 9.65 22.06 15.16
C ARG A 106 10.60 20.88 15.32
N ARG A 107 10.75 20.37 16.54
CA ARG A 107 11.68 19.28 16.86
C ARG A 107 11.02 18.02 17.45
N VAL A 108 9.71 18.04 17.67
CA VAL A 108 8.99 16.94 18.31
C VAL A 108 8.09 16.24 17.30
N ILE A 109 8.28 14.94 17.14
CA ILE A 109 7.36 14.03 16.45
C ILE A 109 6.52 13.38 17.54
N LEU A 110 5.21 13.60 17.58
CA LEU A 110 4.35 12.95 18.57
C LEU A 110 3.90 11.59 18.05
N SER A 111 4.03 10.53 18.87
CA SER A 111 3.50 9.20 18.58
C SER A 111 2.91 8.54 19.83
N ASP A 112 2.30 7.36 19.66
CA ASP A 112 1.70 6.56 20.72
C ASP A 112 2.61 5.36 21.05
N SER A 113 2.73 5.00 22.33
CA SER A 113 3.49 3.83 22.77
C SER A 113 2.92 2.50 22.27
N ASN A 114 1.63 2.48 21.88
CA ASN A 114 0.95 1.31 21.31
C ASN A 114 0.90 1.33 19.78
N ASN A 115 1.59 2.26 19.13
CA ASN A 115 1.66 2.27 17.68
C ASN A 115 2.42 1.03 17.17
N PHE A 116 2.19 0.65 15.90
CA PHE A 116 2.84 -0.53 15.34
C PHE A 116 4.38 -0.35 15.36
N PRO A 117 5.16 -1.37 15.76
CA PRO A 117 6.60 -1.17 16.04
C PRO A 117 7.39 -0.56 14.89
N SER A 118 7.08 -0.94 13.64
CA SER A 118 7.80 -0.40 12.49
C SER A 118 7.66 1.11 12.34
N ASP A 119 6.53 1.69 12.74
CA ASP A 119 6.28 3.13 12.62
C ASP A 119 7.20 3.91 13.57
N LEU A 120 7.37 3.41 14.79
CA LEU A 120 8.29 3.96 15.78
C LEU A 120 9.75 3.79 15.32
N TYR A 121 10.12 2.63 14.79
CA TYR A 121 11.46 2.38 14.28
C TYR A 121 11.81 3.28 13.09
N MET A 122 10.86 3.52 12.18
CA MET A 122 11.08 4.44 11.06
C MET A 122 11.25 5.88 11.52
N ALA A 123 10.47 6.32 12.52
CA ALA A 123 10.64 7.64 13.11
C ALA A 123 12.00 7.80 13.81
N GLN A 124 12.39 6.81 14.62
CA GLN A 124 13.68 6.79 15.32
C GLN A 124 14.86 6.75 14.34
N GLY A 125 14.83 5.85 13.37
CA GLY A 125 15.88 5.77 12.34
C GLY A 125 15.98 7.04 11.50
N LEU A 126 14.87 7.72 11.22
CA LEU A 126 14.88 9.02 10.56
C LEU A 126 15.55 10.09 11.43
N ILE A 127 15.21 10.15 12.72
CA ILE A 127 15.82 11.10 13.68
C ILE A 127 17.34 10.92 13.70
N GLU A 128 17.81 9.68 13.81
CA GLU A 128 19.24 9.33 13.79
C GLU A 128 19.89 9.73 12.47
N THR A 129 19.26 9.41 11.33
CA THR A 129 19.77 9.75 10.00
C THR A 129 19.91 11.25 9.79
N LEU A 130 18.97 12.05 10.31
CA LEU A 130 18.99 13.50 10.15
C LEU A 130 20.02 14.18 11.07
N GLY A 131 20.24 13.65 12.29
CA GLY A 131 21.22 14.22 13.23
C GLY A 131 20.94 15.66 13.68
N GLN A 132 19.68 16.12 13.59
CA GLN A 132 19.30 17.54 13.72
C GLN A 132 18.59 17.87 15.06
N GLY A 133 18.72 17.00 16.06
CA GLY A 133 18.11 17.20 17.38
C GLY A 133 16.60 17.04 17.40
N TYR A 134 16.03 16.31 16.44
CA TYR A 134 14.63 15.85 16.51
C TYR A 134 14.47 14.83 17.65
N ARG A 135 13.27 14.74 18.20
CA ARG A 135 12.90 13.75 19.22
C ARG A 135 11.49 13.21 18.98
N LEU A 136 11.31 11.94 19.28
CA LEU A 136 10.02 11.25 19.34
C LEU A 136 9.38 11.45 20.72
#